data_AF-X6L3K4-F1
#
_entry.id   AF-X6L3K4-F1
#
_cell.length_a   1.000
_cell.length_b   1.000
_cell.length_c   1.000
_cell.angle_alpha   90.00
_cell.angle_beta   90.00
_cell.angle_gamma   90.00
#
_symmetry.space_group_name_H-M   'P 1'
#
loop_
_entity.id
_entity.type
_entity.pdbx_description
1 polymer ?
#
loop_
_entity_poly.entity_id
_entity_poly.type
_entity_poly.pdbx_seq_one_letter_code
_entity_poly.pdbx_strand_id
1 'polypeptide(L)'
;MMLRSALSSIAFMGRLSRRQYWLRFPFLVAAPLFTTLACWIVGLSLLHTVALALVCSTPLFSAGYRRLQDTSERGSDAVAPWGYFIVAVFLGSWSAGSHTTLQTAFASDSPPDGPVGLAAVIIYGLGGSLIGLTALVFLVMFLVSITPAVAQTLLPSTPGPNKYGPNPNEVPS
;
A
#
# COMPACT_ATOMS: atom_id res chain seq x y z
N MET A 1 -24.25 12.76 -13.59
CA MET A 1 -22.97 13.44 -13.32
C MET A 1 -22.03 12.62 -12.41
N MET A 2 -22.53 11.97 -11.35
CA MET A 2 -21.70 11.17 -10.41
C MET A 2 -20.96 9.98 -11.03
N LEU A 3 -21.57 9.25 -11.98
CA LEU A 3 -20.96 8.04 -12.56
C LEU A 3 -19.68 8.32 -13.37
N ARG A 4 -19.65 9.44 -14.10
CA ARG A 4 -18.43 9.91 -14.81
C ARG A 4 -17.31 10.28 -13.85
N SER A 5 -17.65 10.89 -12.71
CA SER A 5 -16.68 11.23 -11.65
C SER A 5 -16.05 9.97 -11.05
N ALA A 6 -16.85 8.95 -10.75
CA ALA A 6 -16.37 7.68 -10.22
C ALA A 6 -15.43 6.96 -11.22
N LEU A 7 -15.81 6.85 -12.49
CA LEU A 7 -14.98 6.23 -13.53
C LEU A 7 -13.67 7.00 -13.76
N SER A 8 -13.72 8.34 -13.71
CA SER A 8 -12.51 9.16 -13.80
C SER A 8 -11.56 8.97 -12.62
N SER A 9 -12.03 8.41 -11.49
CA SER A 9 -11.21 8.17 -10.30
C SER A 9 -10.41 6.87 -10.38
N ILE A 10 -10.75 5.99 -11.32
CA ILE A 10 -10.08 4.69 -11.54
C ILE A 10 -9.20 4.73 -12.81
N ALA A 11 -9.48 5.65 -13.74
CA ALA A 11 -8.68 5.82 -14.94
C ALA A 11 -7.24 6.26 -14.62
N PHE A 12 -6.25 5.53 -15.13
CA PHE A 12 -4.82 5.89 -15.08
C PHE A 12 -4.41 6.86 -16.21
N MET A 13 -5.40 7.46 -16.87
CA MET A 13 -5.20 8.39 -17.98
C MET A 13 -5.70 9.79 -17.63
N GLY A 14 -5.06 10.79 -18.24
CA GLY A 14 -5.39 12.20 -18.07
C GLY A 14 -4.55 12.88 -16.99
N ARG A 15 -4.83 14.15 -16.76
CA ARG A 15 -4.07 15.04 -15.87
C ARG A 15 -4.92 15.46 -14.67
N LEU A 16 -4.30 15.68 -13.51
CA LEU A 16 -5.00 16.01 -12.27
C LEU A 16 -4.32 17.19 -11.60
N SER A 17 -4.96 18.36 -11.65
CA SER A 17 -4.37 19.58 -11.11
C SER A 17 -3.99 19.43 -9.62
N ARG A 18 -2.90 20.10 -9.22
CA ARG A 18 -2.37 20.04 -7.84
C ARG A 18 -3.46 20.30 -6.80
N ARG A 19 -4.29 21.32 -7.02
CA ARG A 19 -5.38 21.68 -6.10
C ARG A 19 -6.41 20.54 -5.99
N GLN A 20 -6.81 19.93 -7.10
CA GLN A 20 -7.76 18.82 -7.10
C GLN A 20 -7.17 17.57 -6.41
N TYR A 21 -5.90 17.28 -6.63
CA TYR A 21 -5.19 16.19 -5.96
C TYR A 21 -5.21 16.37 -4.44
N TRP A 22 -4.72 17.50 -3.93
CA TRP A 22 -4.61 17.73 -2.49
C TRP A 22 -5.97 17.87 -1.80
N LEU A 23 -7.00 18.34 -2.50
CA LEU A 23 -8.37 18.35 -1.98
C LEU A 23 -8.92 16.93 -1.79
N ARG A 24 -8.57 16.00 -2.68
CA ARG A 24 -9.04 14.61 -2.64
C ARG A 24 -8.15 13.70 -1.79
N PHE A 25 -6.88 14.05 -1.62
CA PHE A 25 -5.86 13.22 -0.97
C PHE A 25 -6.28 12.65 0.39
N PRO A 26 -6.88 13.43 1.33
CA PRO A 26 -7.32 12.87 2.62
C PRO A 26 -8.33 11.72 2.45
N PHE A 27 -9.29 11.86 1.53
CA PHE A 27 -10.29 10.82 1.25
C PHE A 27 -9.67 9.60 0.56
N LEU A 28 -8.70 9.84 -0.33
CA LEU A 28 -7.97 8.78 -1.04
C LEU A 28 -7.13 7.93 -0.08
N VAL A 29 -6.53 8.54 0.94
CA VAL A 29 -5.78 7.84 2.00
C VAL A 29 -6.73 7.21 3.03
N ALA A 30 -7.81 7.90 3.38
CA ALA A 30 -8.77 7.41 4.36
C ALA A 30 -9.47 6.12 3.91
N ALA A 31 -9.82 5.99 2.61
CA ALA A 31 -10.52 4.83 2.10
C ALA A 31 -9.81 3.49 2.42
N PRO A 32 -8.54 3.24 2.03
CA PRO A 32 -7.87 1.99 2.38
C PRO A 32 -7.63 1.81 3.89
N LEU A 33 -7.44 2.89 4.65
CA LEU A 33 -7.29 2.82 6.11
C LEU A 33 -8.59 2.37 6.80
N PHE A 34 -9.72 2.98 6.45
CA PHE A 34 -11.03 2.59 6.98
C PHE A 34 -11.40 1.18 6.56
N THR A 35 -11.12 0.79 5.31
CA THR A 35 -11.34 -0.59 4.86
C THR A 35 -10.54 -1.57 5.68
N THR A 36 -9.26 -1.30 5.92
CA THR A 36 -8.39 -2.18 6.72
C THR A 36 -8.91 -2.30 8.15
N LEU A 37 -9.27 -1.18 8.79
CA LEU A 37 -9.82 -1.16 10.14
C LEU A 37 -11.15 -1.93 10.22
N ALA A 38 -12.05 -1.72 9.26
CA ALA A 38 -13.32 -2.43 9.21
C ALA A 38 -13.13 -3.94 9.02
N CYS A 39 -12.22 -4.36 8.14
CA CYS A 39 -11.88 -5.77 7.96
C CYS A 39 -11.37 -6.40 9.26
N TRP A 40 -10.57 -5.67 10.03
CA TRP A 40 -10.06 -6.13 11.32
C TRP A 40 -11.17 -6.27 12.37
N ILE A 41 -12.07 -5.28 12.47
CA ILE A 41 -13.23 -5.33 13.37
C ILE A 41 -14.15 -6.52 13.05
N VAL A 42 -14.34 -6.81 11.76
CA VAL A 42 -15.17 -7.93 11.28
C VAL A 42 -14.43 -9.28 11.42
N GLY A 43 -13.11 -9.28 11.64
CA GLY A 43 -12.31 -10.49 11.74
C GLY A 43 -12.07 -11.17 10.39
N LEU A 44 -11.99 -10.42 9.30
CA LEU A 44 -11.65 -10.97 7.99
C LEU A 44 -10.20 -11.48 7.96
N SER A 45 -9.98 -12.57 7.21
CA SER A 45 -8.63 -13.12 7.07
C SER A 45 -7.72 -12.12 6.34
N LEU A 46 -6.41 -12.24 6.61
CA LEU A 46 -5.39 -11.35 6.04
C LEU A 46 -5.53 -11.17 4.53
N LEU A 47 -5.74 -12.26 3.78
CA LEU A 47 -5.85 -12.19 2.32
C LEU A 47 -7.05 -11.36 1.87
N HIS A 48 -8.20 -11.49 2.53
CA HIS A 48 -9.38 -10.67 2.24
C HIS A 48 -9.13 -9.20 2.59
N THR A 49 -8.52 -8.93 3.74
CA THR A 49 -8.18 -7.58 4.17
C THR A 49 -7.23 -6.90 3.19
N VAL A 50 -6.17 -7.58 2.76
CA VAL A 50 -5.22 -7.07 1.76
C VAL A 50 -5.90 -6.85 0.41
N ALA A 51 -6.69 -7.81 -0.07
CA ALA A 51 -7.40 -7.68 -1.34
C ALA A 51 -8.36 -6.47 -1.35
N LEU A 52 -9.14 -6.31 -0.29
CA LEU A 52 -10.06 -5.17 -0.15
C LEU A 52 -9.32 -3.84 -0.01
N ALA A 53 -8.24 -3.80 0.77
CA ALA A 53 -7.40 -2.61 0.89
C ALA A 53 -6.78 -2.20 -0.45
N LEU A 54 -6.34 -3.17 -1.28
CA LEU A 54 -5.82 -2.91 -2.63
C LEU A 54 -6.89 -2.33 -3.55
N VAL A 55 -8.09 -2.92 -3.56
CA VAL A 55 -9.21 -2.40 -4.34
C VAL A 55 -9.53 -0.96 -3.92
N CYS A 56 -9.62 -0.70 -2.61
CA CYS A 56 -9.87 0.64 -2.07
C CYS A 56 -8.71 1.62 -2.27
N SER A 57 -7.48 1.14 -2.52
CA SER A 57 -6.32 1.97 -2.83
C SER A 57 -6.24 2.37 -4.31
N THR A 58 -7.03 1.74 -5.19
CA THR A 58 -7.01 2.03 -6.64
C THR A 58 -7.21 3.52 -6.96
N PRO A 59 -8.15 4.25 -6.33
CA PRO A 59 -8.30 5.68 -6.56
C PRO A 59 -7.08 6.50 -6.14
N LEU A 60 -6.41 6.11 -5.04
CA LEU A 60 -5.17 6.74 -4.58
C LEU A 60 -4.06 6.55 -5.62
N PHE A 61 -3.90 5.32 -6.12
CA PHE A 61 -2.90 5.01 -7.16
C PHE A 61 -3.18 5.73 -8.47
N SER A 62 -4.43 5.75 -8.93
CA SER A 62 -4.83 6.50 -10.13
C SER A 62 -4.56 8.01 -9.98
N ALA A 63 -4.88 8.59 -8.83
CA ALA A 63 -4.64 10.01 -8.58
C ALA A 63 -3.15 10.34 -8.51
N GLY A 64 -2.36 9.55 -7.79
CA GLY A 64 -0.90 9.70 -7.70
C GLY A 64 -0.22 9.54 -9.06
N TYR A 65 -0.64 8.53 -9.83
CA TYR A 65 -0.12 8.26 -11.17
C TYR A 65 -0.29 9.45 -12.11
N ARG A 66 -1.52 10.00 -12.21
CA ARG A 66 -1.80 11.17 -13.04
C ARG A 66 -1.10 12.43 -12.54
N ARG A 67 -0.97 12.56 -11.21
CA ARG A 67 -0.30 13.71 -10.63
C ARG A 67 1.20 13.75 -10.95
N LEU A 68 1.85 12.60 -10.98
CA LEU A 68 3.26 12.48 -11.38
C LEU A 68 3.45 12.70 -12.88
N GLN A 69 2.50 12.25 -13.70
CA GLN A 69 2.52 12.59 -15.13
C GLN A 69 2.48 14.10 -15.36
N ASP A 70 1.82 14.88 -14.49
CA ASP A 70 1.80 16.34 -14.61
C ASP A 70 3.15 17.02 -14.43
N THR A 71 4.10 16.36 -13.76
CA THR A 71 5.47 16.85 -13.53
C THR A 71 6.46 16.28 -14.56
N SER A 72 5.96 15.68 -15.64
CA SER A 72 6.76 14.98 -16.66
C SER A 72 7.50 13.73 -16.16
N GLU A 73 7.17 13.25 -14.97
CA GLU A 73 7.72 12.04 -14.37
C GLU A 73 6.91 10.80 -14.75
N ARG A 74 7.45 9.61 -14.49
CA ARG A 74 6.72 8.36 -14.75
C ARG A 74 5.67 8.16 -13.66
N GLY A 75 4.40 8.01 -14.07
CA GLY A 75 3.31 7.77 -13.11
C GLY A 75 3.48 6.49 -12.28
N SER A 76 4.24 5.50 -12.79
CA SER A 76 4.59 4.28 -12.06
C SER A 76 5.33 4.56 -10.75
N ASP A 77 6.04 5.67 -10.67
CA ASP A 77 6.88 6.02 -9.52
C ASP A 77 6.02 6.40 -8.31
N ALA A 78 4.73 6.73 -8.53
CA ALA A 78 3.72 6.92 -7.49
C ALA A 78 3.32 5.60 -6.82
N VAL A 79 3.36 4.52 -7.60
CA VAL A 79 2.77 3.22 -7.26
C VAL A 79 3.86 2.26 -6.77
N ALA A 80 5.07 2.35 -7.31
CA ALA A 80 6.18 1.46 -6.98
C ALA A 80 6.47 1.33 -5.47
N PRO A 81 6.47 2.41 -4.65
CA PRO A 81 6.68 2.30 -3.20
C PRO A 81 5.69 1.34 -2.53
N TRP A 82 4.43 1.33 -2.98
CA TRP A 82 3.38 0.52 -2.39
C TRP A 82 3.63 -0.98 -2.55
N GLY A 83 4.38 -1.40 -3.57
CA GLY A 83 4.82 -2.79 -3.71
C GLY A 83 5.63 -3.24 -2.49
N TYR A 84 6.57 -2.41 -2.01
CA TYR A 84 7.34 -2.70 -0.82
C TYR A 84 6.46 -2.76 0.43
N PHE A 85 5.49 -1.84 0.56
CA PHE A 85 4.56 -1.85 1.68
C PHE A 85 3.69 -3.12 1.72
N ILE A 86 3.15 -3.54 0.57
CA ILE A 86 2.32 -4.75 0.46
C ILE A 86 3.13 -5.99 0.87
N VAL A 87 4.37 -6.10 0.39
CA VAL A 87 5.27 -7.21 0.76
C VAL A 87 5.59 -7.16 2.25
N ALA A 88 5.87 -5.98 2.81
CA ALA A 88 6.12 -5.81 4.25
C ALA A 88 4.92 -6.26 5.10
N VAL A 89 3.70 -5.85 4.73
CA VAL A 89 2.47 -6.24 5.45
C VAL A 89 2.25 -7.74 5.37
N PHE A 90 2.42 -8.34 4.19
CA PHE A 90 2.26 -9.79 4.01
C PHE A 90 3.25 -10.58 4.86
N LEU A 91 4.55 -10.27 4.76
CA LEU A 91 5.59 -10.95 5.52
C LEU A 91 5.46 -10.70 7.04
N GLY A 92 5.14 -9.47 7.45
CA GLY A 92 4.92 -9.14 8.86
C GLY A 92 3.75 -9.91 9.45
N SER A 93 2.67 -10.05 8.70
CA SER A 93 1.50 -10.84 9.13
C SER A 93 1.79 -12.34 9.16
N TRP A 94 2.59 -12.85 8.21
CA TRP A 94 3.09 -14.23 8.27
C TRP A 94 3.93 -14.45 9.53
N SER A 95 4.90 -13.58 9.79
CA SER A 95 5.74 -13.65 10.99
C SER A 95 4.91 -13.66 12.28
N ALA A 96 3.92 -12.75 12.39
CA ALA A 96 2.99 -12.72 13.51
C ALA A 96 2.22 -14.05 13.65
N GLY A 97 1.67 -14.58 12.55
CA GLY A 97 0.97 -15.87 12.55
C GLY A 97 1.84 -17.05 12.97
N SER A 98 3.12 -17.07 12.57
CA SER A 98 4.09 -18.08 13.03
C SER A 98 4.29 -17.99 14.54
N HIS A 99 4.46 -16.79 15.09
CA HIS A 99 4.63 -16.61 16.53
C HIS A 99 3.37 -16.95 17.33
N THR A 100 2.18 -16.60 16.84
CA THR A 100 0.91 -17.04 17.44
C THR A 100 0.80 -18.56 17.45
N THR A 101 1.14 -19.22 16.34
CA THR A 101 1.12 -20.70 16.25
C THR A 101 2.05 -21.33 17.27
N LEU A 102 3.27 -20.79 17.41
CA LEU A 102 4.23 -21.24 18.42
C LEU A 102 3.68 -21.07 19.84
N GLN A 103 3.15 -19.89 20.15
CA GLN A 103 2.59 -19.59 21.46
C GLN A 103 1.42 -20.53 21.80
N THR A 104 0.52 -20.78 20.85
CA THR A 104 -0.60 -21.70 21.04
C THR A 104 -0.12 -23.13 21.25
N ALA A 105 0.91 -23.59 20.55
CA ALA A 105 1.48 -24.92 20.74
C ALA A 105 2.05 -25.10 22.16
N PHE A 106 2.78 -24.11 22.67
CA PHE A 106 3.35 -24.14 24.02
C PHE A 106 2.34 -23.87 25.15
N ALA A 107 1.19 -23.27 24.84
CA ALA A 107 0.11 -23.05 25.78
C ALA A 107 -0.90 -24.22 25.85
N SER A 108 -0.69 -25.28 25.08
CA SER A 108 -1.58 -26.44 25.05
C SER A 108 -1.41 -27.35 26.28
N ASP A 109 -2.45 -28.12 26.63
CA ASP A 109 -2.45 -29.08 27.76
C ASP A 109 -1.41 -30.22 27.61
N SER A 110 -0.86 -30.37 26.41
CA SER A 110 0.17 -31.36 26.08
C SER A 110 1.22 -30.68 25.20
N PRO A 111 2.07 -29.82 25.79
CA PRO A 111 3.03 -29.04 25.02
C PRO A 111 3.99 -29.98 24.28
N PRO A 112 4.42 -29.61 23.06
CA PRO A 112 5.34 -30.43 22.30
C PRO A 112 6.70 -30.47 23.01
N ASP A 113 7.09 -31.64 23.50
CA ASP A 113 8.37 -31.88 24.15
C ASP A 113 9.37 -32.59 23.22
N GLY A 114 10.66 -32.57 23.61
CA GLY A 114 11.73 -33.28 22.91
C GLY A 114 11.97 -32.76 21.48
N PRO A 115 12.25 -33.64 20.51
CA PRO A 115 12.56 -33.24 19.13
C PRO A 115 11.44 -32.43 18.46
N VAL A 116 10.18 -32.68 18.80
CA VAL A 116 9.02 -31.99 18.21
C VAL A 116 8.95 -30.55 18.72
N GLY A 117 9.16 -30.33 20.03
CA GLY A 117 9.24 -29.00 20.62
C GLY A 117 10.38 -28.18 20.02
N LEU A 118 11.56 -28.78 19.89
CA LEU A 118 12.71 -28.13 19.25
C LEU A 118 12.41 -27.74 17.79
N ALA A 119 11.80 -28.64 17.01
CA ALA A 119 11.41 -28.36 15.63
C ALA A 119 10.41 -27.19 15.56
N ALA A 120 9.44 -27.11 16.47
CA ALA A 120 8.48 -26.01 16.52
C ALA A 120 9.17 -24.65 16.78
N VAL A 121 10.10 -24.60 17.74
CA VAL A 121 10.88 -23.38 18.04
C VAL A 121 11.71 -22.93 16.83
N ILE A 122 12.35 -23.87 16.12
CA ILE A 122 13.15 -23.55 14.94
C ILE A 122 12.26 -23.03 13.80
N ILE A 123 11.19 -23.75 13.46
CA ILE A 123 10.36 -23.42 12.30
C ILE A 123 9.56 -22.14 12.53
N TYR A 124 8.80 -22.08 13.64
CA TYR A 124 7.86 -20.99 13.88
C TYR A 124 8.48 -19.83 14.64
N GLY A 125 9.42 -20.11 15.56
CA GLY A 125 10.13 -19.09 16.32
C GLY A 125 11.20 -18.42 15.46
N LEU A 126 12.31 -19.13 15.20
CA LEU A 126 13.43 -18.57 14.44
C LEU A 126 13.03 -18.25 13.00
N GLY A 127 12.36 -19.17 12.31
CA GLY A 127 11.86 -18.93 10.95
C GLY A 127 10.89 -17.74 10.88
N GLY A 128 9.94 -17.65 11.83
CA GLY A 128 9.02 -16.52 11.95
C GLY A 128 9.74 -15.18 12.18
N SER A 129 10.79 -15.15 13.01
CA SER A 129 11.58 -13.95 13.27
C SER A 129 12.40 -13.49 12.06
N LEU A 130 12.98 -14.42 11.30
CA LEU A 130 13.70 -14.07 10.06
C LEU A 130 12.78 -13.47 9.00
N ILE A 131 11.56 -14.01 8.87
CA ILE A 131 10.51 -13.43 8.01
C ILE A 131 10.15 -12.02 8.51
N GLY A 132 10.02 -11.82 9.82
CA GLY A 132 9.75 -10.52 10.42
C GLY A 132 10.85 -9.48 10.16
N LEU A 133 12.11 -9.88 10.24
CA LEU A 133 13.24 -9.01 9.86
C LEU A 133 13.20 -8.64 8.37
N THR A 134 12.84 -9.60 7.51
CA THR A 134 12.66 -9.34 6.08
C THR A 134 11.53 -8.34 5.84
N ALA A 135 10.41 -8.48 6.57
CA ALA A 135 9.31 -7.52 6.53
C ALA A 135 9.76 -6.11 6.91
N LEU A 136 10.61 -5.98 7.94
CA LEU A 136 11.17 -4.70 8.37
C LEU A 136 12.04 -4.05 7.28
N VAL A 137 12.85 -4.83 6.57
CA VAL A 137 13.63 -4.32 5.42
C VAL A 137 12.72 -3.73 4.36
N PHE A 138 11.66 -4.45 3.97
CA PHE A 138 10.68 -3.96 3.00
C PHE A 138 9.94 -2.71 3.49
N LEU A 139 9.63 -2.63 4.80
CA LEU A 139 9.04 -1.43 5.39
C LEU A 139 9.98 -0.23 5.29
N VAL A 140 11.27 -0.41 5.56
CA VAL A 140 12.27 0.66 5.39
C VAL A 140 12.38 1.08 3.91
N MET A 141 12.39 0.12 2.98
CA MET A 141 12.40 0.43 1.54
C MET A 141 11.15 1.22 1.13
N PHE A 142 9.97 0.90 1.68
CA PHE A 142 8.77 1.71 1.48
C PHE A 142 8.95 3.14 2.00
N LEU A 143 9.39 3.33 3.25
CA LEU A 143 9.54 4.66 3.85
C LEU A 143 10.56 5.52 3.09
N VAL A 144 11.65 4.93 2.63
CA VAL A 144 12.68 5.61 1.83
C VAL A 144 12.14 5.97 0.45
N SER A 145 11.36 5.11 -0.20
CA SER A 145 10.87 5.32 -1.57
C SER A 145 9.59 6.16 -1.66
N ILE A 146 8.73 6.15 -0.64
CA ILE A 146 7.49 6.95 -0.65
C ILE A 146 7.77 8.44 -0.49
N THR A 147 8.82 8.80 0.24
CA THR A 147 9.21 10.19 0.48
C THR A 147 9.45 10.98 -0.81
N PRO A 148 10.34 10.54 -1.74
CA PRO A 148 10.53 11.24 -3.01
C PRO A 148 9.27 11.20 -3.90
N ALA A 149 8.50 10.10 -3.90
CA ALA A 149 7.26 10.02 -4.66
C ALA A 149 6.22 11.07 -4.20
N VAL A 150 6.05 11.23 -2.87
CA VAL A 150 5.18 12.26 -2.29
C VAL A 150 5.74 13.66 -2.57
N ALA A 151 7.05 13.86 -2.43
CA ALA A 151 7.68 15.15 -2.72
C ALA A 151 7.42 15.62 -4.16
N GLN A 152 7.48 14.71 -5.14
CA GLN A 152 7.18 15.03 -6.54
C GLN A 152 5.71 15.48 -6.73
N THR A 153 4.76 14.99 -5.94
CA THR A 153 3.37 15.47 -6.03
C THR A 153 3.18 16.95 -5.61
N LEU A 154 4.14 17.50 -4.85
CA LEU A 154 4.15 18.90 -4.41
C LEU A 154 4.69 19.87 -5.48
N LEU A 155 5.48 19.39 -6.45
CA LEU A 155 6.10 20.23 -7.48
C LEU A 155 5.06 20.85 -8.42
N PRO A 156 5.26 22.07 -8.94
CA PRO A 156 4.35 22.64 -9.93
C PRO A 156 4.29 21.79 -11.21
N SER A 157 3.15 21.82 -11.91
CA SER A 157 3.00 21.13 -13.19
C SER A 157 3.91 21.76 -14.25
N THR A 158 4.50 20.94 -15.12
CA THR A 158 5.38 21.43 -16.20
C THR A 158 4.56 22.26 -17.20
N PRO A 159 4.96 23.51 -17.51
CA PRO A 159 4.32 24.32 -18.54
C PRO A 159 4.68 23.81 -19.94
N GLY A 160 3.75 23.95 -20.89
CA GLY A 160 3.96 23.60 -22.29
C GLY A 160 3.76 22.12 -22.64
N PRO A 161 4.29 21.66 -23.79
CA PRO A 161 4.11 20.29 -24.27
C PRO A 161 4.74 19.27 -23.33
N ASN A 162 3.91 18.41 -22.74
CA ASN A 162 4.34 17.27 -21.92
C ASN A 162 4.09 15.96 -22.69
N LYS A 163 4.99 14.98 -22.51
CA LYS A 163 4.89 13.61 -23.02
C LYS A 163 3.55 12.94 -22.71
N TYR A 164 2.89 13.33 -21.62
CA TYR A 164 1.62 12.74 -21.16
C TYR A 164 0.36 13.54 -21.49
N GLY A 165 0.48 14.61 -22.29
CA GLY A 165 -0.66 15.41 -22.78
C GLY A 165 -0.65 16.88 -22.32
N PRO A 166 -1.56 17.73 -22.84
CA PRO A 166 -1.56 19.17 -22.63
C PRO A 166 -1.88 19.57 -21.17
N ASN A 167 -1.26 20.65 -20.68
CA ASN A 167 -1.40 21.13 -19.30
C ASN A 167 -2.84 21.56 -18.99
N PRO A 168 -3.47 21.09 -17.89
CA PRO A 168 -4.83 21.49 -17.53
C PRO A 168 -5.01 23.00 -17.36
N ASN A 169 -3.91 23.73 -17.09
CA ASN A 169 -3.94 25.18 -16.93
C ASN A 169 -3.82 25.95 -18.26
N GLU A 170 -3.47 25.28 -19.36
CA GLU A 170 -3.23 25.90 -20.67
C GLU A 170 -4.35 25.61 -21.68
N VAL A 171 -5.25 24.68 -21.37
CA VAL A 171 -6.45 24.43 -22.18
C VAL A 171 -7.60 25.25 -21.59
N PRO A 172 -8.27 26.12 -22.37
CA PRO A 172 -9.45 26.84 -21.86
C PRO A 172 -10.52 25.82 -21.46
N SER A 173 -10.93 25.90 -20.19
CA SER A 173 -11.98 25.08 -19.58
C SER A 173 -13.38 25.51 -19.99
#